data_AF-A0A2N5LMI0-F1
#
_entry.id   AF-A0A2N5LMI0-F1
#
_cell.length_a   1.000
_cell.length_b   1.000
_cell.length_c   1.000
_cell.angle_alpha   90.00
_cell.angle_beta   90.00
_cell.angle_gamma   90.00
#
_symmetry.space_group_name_H-M   'P 1'
#
loop_
_entity.id
_entity.type
_entity.pdbx_description
1 polymer ?
#
loop_
_entity_poly.entity_id
_entity_poly.type
_entity_poly.pdbx_seq_one_letter_code
_entity_poly.pdbx_strand_id
1 'polypeptide(L)'
;MEGSGLAASADSYDMPFIFAKGVSDFADPYKDDRYRTFAARASAELLILLLRNSESLFTRKEDKLPEIESDNMDSDDIVRLLAELYPDFDETQVLWERAGGKLSDLENKSRPYTRWHTIWKKVNQGSEVTPKALLQIIQKDNPQCIAIKSLLKAYHS
;
A
#
# COMPACT_ATOMS: atom_id res chain seq x y z
N MET A 1 8.43 -23.54 17.45
CA MET A 1 9.16 -22.67 18.39
C MET A 1 9.38 -21.22 17.90
N GLU A 2 8.69 -20.76 16.86
CA GLU A 2 9.11 -19.60 16.05
C GLU A 2 8.23 -18.35 16.29
N GLY A 3 7.10 -18.52 16.98
CA GLY A 3 6.07 -17.48 17.12
C GLY A 3 6.54 -16.21 17.84
N SER A 4 7.39 -16.33 18.86
CA SER A 4 7.93 -15.19 19.60
C SER A 4 8.91 -14.36 18.77
N GLY A 5 9.73 -15.00 17.93
CA GLY A 5 10.66 -14.30 17.04
C GLY A 5 9.93 -13.52 15.96
N LEU A 6 8.90 -14.12 15.36
CA LEU A 6 8.05 -13.44 14.38
C LEU A 6 7.29 -12.26 15.00
N ALA A 7 6.74 -12.43 16.21
CA ALA A 7 6.05 -11.36 16.91
C ALA A 7 6.97 -10.18 17.23
N ALA A 8 8.18 -10.43 17.73
CA ALA A 8 9.17 -9.38 18.01
C ALA A 8 9.59 -8.63 16.73
N SER A 9 9.72 -9.35 15.60
CA SER A 9 9.98 -8.72 14.31
C SER A 9 8.81 -7.84 13.87
N ALA A 10 7.56 -8.32 13.99
CA ALA A 10 6.39 -7.54 13.59
C ALA A 10 6.23 -6.26 14.42
N ASP A 11 6.44 -6.36 15.74
CA ASP A 11 6.45 -5.23 16.67
C ASP A 11 7.48 -4.17 16.28
N SER A 12 8.68 -4.59 15.87
CA SER A 12 9.76 -3.68 15.44
C SER A 12 9.41 -2.85 14.21
N TYR A 13 8.42 -3.28 13.41
CA TYR A 13 7.96 -2.59 12.20
C TYR A 13 6.54 -2.02 12.35
N ASP A 14 5.97 -1.98 13.56
CA ASP A 14 4.59 -1.55 13.81
C ASP A 14 3.56 -2.27 12.92
N MET A 15 3.79 -3.57 12.69
CA MET A 15 2.98 -4.39 11.79
C MET A 15 1.98 -5.23 12.60
N PRO A 16 0.66 -5.14 12.32
CA PRO A 16 -0.33 -6.02 12.91
C PRO A 16 0.01 -7.50 12.64
N PHE A 17 -0.03 -8.32 13.69
CA PHE A 17 0.41 -9.71 13.62
C PHE A 17 -0.61 -10.67 14.23
N ILE A 18 -0.95 -11.71 13.48
CA ILE A 18 -1.81 -12.82 13.94
C ILE A 18 -1.04 -14.12 13.74
N PHE A 19 -1.13 -15.01 14.73
CA PHE A 19 -0.43 -16.28 14.71
C PHE A 19 -1.37 -17.42 15.11
N ALA A 20 -1.50 -18.41 14.23
CA ALA A 20 -2.33 -19.59 14.45
C ALA A 20 -1.43 -20.83 14.65
N LYS A 21 -1.71 -21.61 15.70
CA LYS A 21 -1.02 -22.88 15.99
C LYS A 21 -2.03 -23.98 16.28
N GLY A 22 -1.77 -25.16 15.74
CA GLY A 22 -2.43 -26.39 16.18
C GLY A 22 -1.64 -27.02 17.34
N VAL A 23 -2.36 -27.62 18.28
CA VAL A 23 -1.76 -28.42 19.36
C VAL A 23 -1.42 -29.80 18.80
N SER A 24 -0.12 -30.12 18.68
CA SER A 24 0.37 -31.40 18.14
C SER A 24 0.75 -32.42 19.20
N ASP A 25 0.99 -31.98 20.43
CA ASP A 25 1.35 -32.82 21.57
C ASP A 25 1.01 -32.11 22.89
N PHE A 26 1.16 -32.81 24.01
CA PHE A 26 0.94 -32.29 25.36
C PHE A 26 2.22 -31.80 26.05
N ALA A 27 3.34 -31.69 25.31
CA ALA A 27 4.66 -31.36 25.83
C ALA A 27 5.13 -32.27 26.99
N ASP A 28 4.65 -33.52 27.03
CA ASP A 28 5.00 -34.51 28.05
C ASP A 28 6.17 -35.44 27.59
N PRO A 29 6.75 -36.25 28.49
CA PRO A 29 7.85 -37.16 28.15
C PRO A 29 7.49 -38.28 27.16
N TYR A 30 6.20 -38.57 26.99
CA TYR A 30 5.65 -39.58 26.08
C TYR A 30 5.13 -38.97 24.78
N LYS A 31 5.47 -37.70 24.50
CA LYS A 31 5.07 -37.03 23.26
C LYS A 31 5.51 -37.84 22.04
N ASP A 32 4.63 -37.85 21.05
CA ASP A 32 4.89 -38.43 19.75
C ASP A 32 4.31 -37.55 18.64
N ASP A 33 4.69 -37.85 17.41
CA ASP A 33 4.33 -37.04 16.24
C ASP A 33 2.92 -37.36 15.70
N ARG A 34 2.08 -38.15 16.40
CA ARG A 34 0.81 -38.66 15.87
C ARG A 34 -0.11 -37.56 15.37
N TYR A 35 -0.21 -36.45 16.11
CA TYR A 35 -1.11 -35.34 15.77
C TYR A 35 -0.44 -34.23 14.97
N ARG A 36 0.84 -34.35 14.60
CA ARG A 36 1.58 -33.28 13.90
C ARG A 36 0.89 -32.86 12.61
N THR A 37 0.51 -33.82 11.76
CA THR A 37 -0.16 -33.55 10.48
C THR A 37 -1.54 -32.93 10.69
N PHE A 38 -2.30 -33.42 11.68
CA PHE A 38 -3.62 -32.89 12.02
C PHE A 38 -3.53 -31.45 12.52
N ALA A 39 -2.63 -31.19 13.47
CA ALA A 39 -2.41 -29.87 14.05
C ALA A 39 -1.99 -28.84 12.98
N ALA A 40 -1.06 -29.23 12.09
CA ALA A 40 -0.65 -28.39 10.97
C ALA A 40 -1.84 -28.07 10.06
N ARG A 41 -2.59 -29.09 9.64
CA ARG A 41 -3.77 -28.92 8.78
C ARG A 41 -4.84 -28.04 9.42
N ALA A 42 -5.21 -28.31 10.67
CA ALA A 42 -6.23 -27.54 11.38
C ALA A 42 -5.83 -26.05 11.51
N SER A 43 -4.55 -25.77 11.80
CA SER A 43 -4.07 -24.39 11.87
C SER A 43 -4.09 -23.67 10.52
N ALA A 44 -3.76 -24.38 9.43
CA ALA A 44 -3.82 -23.83 8.08
C ALA A 44 -5.26 -23.59 7.62
N GLU A 45 -6.17 -24.52 7.87
CA GLU A 45 -7.59 -24.39 7.55
C GLU A 45 -8.22 -23.20 8.28
N LEU A 46 -7.92 -23.02 9.57
CA LEU A 46 -8.38 -21.87 10.35
C LEU A 46 -7.86 -20.55 9.76
N LEU A 47 -6.57 -20.48 9.41
CA LEU A 47 -6.00 -19.26 8.83
C LEU A 47 -6.63 -18.95 7.48
N ILE A 48 -6.84 -19.95 6.61
CA ILE A 48 -7.53 -19.77 5.33
C ILE A 48 -8.97 -19.26 5.55
N LEU A 49 -9.69 -19.83 6.52
CA LEU A 49 -11.03 -19.36 6.85
C LEU A 49 -11.03 -17.93 7.35
N LEU A 50 -10.06 -17.55 8.19
CA LEU A 50 -9.89 -16.17 8.64
C LEU A 50 -9.69 -15.24 7.43
N LEU A 51 -8.69 -15.52 6.58
CA LEU A 51 -8.38 -14.69 5.41
C LEU A 51 -9.60 -14.54 4.46
N ARG A 52 -10.41 -15.59 4.32
CA ARG A 52 -11.63 -15.57 3.49
C ARG A 52 -12.79 -14.78 4.09
N ASN A 53 -12.88 -14.69 5.41
CA ASN A 53 -14.02 -14.08 6.12
C ASN A 53 -13.65 -12.75 6.79
N SER A 54 -12.45 -12.25 6.54
CA SER A 54 -11.91 -11.07 7.21
C SER A 54 -11.37 -10.05 6.21
N GLU A 55 -12.17 -9.76 5.18
CA GLU A 55 -11.85 -8.68 4.23
C GLU A 55 -11.56 -7.35 4.95
N SER A 56 -12.21 -7.12 6.10
CA SER A 56 -12.00 -5.94 6.95
C SER A 56 -10.73 -5.95 7.80
N LEU A 57 -10.04 -7.10 7.96
CA LEU A 57 -8.76 -7.16 8.68
C LEU A 57 -7.59 -6.67 7.82
N PHE A 58 -7.76 -6.63 6.50
CA PHE A 58 -6.80 -5.98 5.62
C PHE A 58 -7.22 -4.53 5.52
N THR A 59 -6.55 -3.67 6.29
CA THR A 59 -6.61 -2.23 6.06
C THR A 59 -6.26 -2.02 4.59
N ARG A 60 -7.24 -1.64 3.76
CA ARG A 60 -6.88 -1.22 2.41
C ARG A 60 -6.03 0.03 2.58
N LYS A 61 -5.07 0.24 1.68
CA LYS A 61 -4.34 1.52 1.56
C LYS A 61 -5.31 2.72 1.51
N GLU A 62 -6.57 2.46 1.15
CA GLU A 62 -7.74 3.35 1.18
C GLU A 62 -8.08 3.93 2.57
N ASP A 63 -7.92 3.18 3.68
CA ASP A 63 -8.33 3.63 5.04
C ASP A 63 -7.34 4.59 5.71
N LYS A 64 -6.15 4.77 5.11
CA LYS A 64 -5.14 5.76 5.53
C LYS A 64 -5.03 6.94 4.57
N LEU A 65 -5.92 7.05 3.58
CA LEU A 65 -5.96 8.27 2.80
C LEU A 65 -6.50 9.37 3.72
N PRO A 66 -5.76 10.47 3.93
CA PRO A 66 -6.32 11.59 4.67
C PRO A 66 -7.65 11.97 4.03
N GLU A 67 -8.69 12.15 4.86
CA GLU A 67 -9.92 12.84 4.50
C GLU A 67 -9.56 14.30 4.20
N ILE A 68 -8.85 14.55 3.10
CA ILE A 68 -8.56 15.90 2.64
C ILE A 68 -9.88 16.40 2.07
N GLU A 69 -10.55 17.29 2.81
CA GLU A 69 -11.71 18.02 2.33
C GLU A 69 -11.35 18.69 0.99
N SER A 70 -11.98 18.21 -0.07
CA SER A 70 -11.48 18.36 -1.44
C SER A 70 -11.63 19.75 -2.05
N ASP A 71 -12.11 20.72 -1.28
CA ASP A 71 -12.52 22.01 -1.83
C ASP A 71 -11.36 23.00 -2.02
N ASN A 72 -10.18 22.77 -1.41
CA ASN A 72 -9.00 23.63 -1.59
C ASN A 72 -7.65 22.91 -1.41
N MET A 73 -7.41 21.79 -2.12
CA MET A 73 -6.06 21.19 -2.14
C MET A 73 -5.08 22.10 -2.88
N ASP A 74 -4.00 22.48 -2.21
CA ASP A 74 -2.89 23.19 -2.86
C ASP A 74 -1.88 22.21 -3.51
N SER A 75 -0.83 22.73 -4.15
CA SER A 75 0.18 21.85 -4.76
C SER A 75 0.95 21.01 -3.74
N ASP A 76 1.10 21.47 -2.50
CA ASP A 76 1.81 20.73 -1.46
C ASP A 76 0.98 19.52 -1.02
N ASP A 77 -0.32 19.72 -0.83
CA ASP A 77 -1.27 18.66 -0.47
C ASP A 77 -1.29 17.57 -1.53
N ILE A 78 -1.29 17.95 -2.81
CA ILE A 78 -1.23 16.99 -3.93
C ILE A 78 0.07 16.19 -3.86
N VAL A 79 1.20 16.85 -3.65
CA VAL A 79 2.50 16.18 -3.58
C VAL A 79 2.55 15.20 -2.41
N ARG A 80 2.03 15.57 -1.24
CA ARG A 80 1.96 14.68 -0.07
C ARG A 80 1.08 13.48 -0.36
N LEU A 81 -0.12 13.69 -0.90
CA LEU A 81 -1.03 12.61 -1.28
C LEU A 81 -0.36 11.63 -2.26
N LEU A 82 0.34 12.14 -3.27
CA LEU A 82 1.06 11.30 -4.24
C LEU A 82 2.22 10.52 -3.60
N ALA A 83 2.96 11.15 -2.67
CA ALA A 83 4.04 10.50 -1.94
C ALA A 83 3.56 9.40 -0.99
N GLU A 84 2.36 9.53 -0.43
CA GLU A 84 1.70 8.51 0.38
C GLU A 84 1.14 7.37 -0.48
N LEU A 85 0.52 7.71 -1.62
CA LEU A 85 -0.01 6.72 -2.56
C LEU A 85 1.08 5.90 -3.23
N TYR A 86 2.25 6.50 -3.51
CA TYR A 86 3.35 5.89 -4.25
C TYR A 86 4.69 6.23 -3.60
N PRO A 87 5.01 5.59 -2.45
CA PRO A 87 6.28 5.82 -1.76
C PRO A 87 7.46 5.25 -2.56
N ASP A 88 7.23 4.13 -3.24
CA ASP A 88 8.28 3.38 -3.92
C ASP A 88 8.63 3.97 -5.29
N PHE A 89 9.93 3.92 -5.62
CA PHE A 89 10.43 4.46 -6.88
C PHE A 89 9.91 3.65 -8.08
N ASP A 90 9.88 2.33 -7.96
CA ASP A 90 9.45 1.44 -9.03
C ASP A 90 7.98 1.68 -9.39
N GLU A 91 7.11 1.87 -8.38
CA GLU A 91 5.70 2.24 -8.61
C GLU A 91 5.58 3.62 -9.28
N THR A 92 6.39 4.59 -8.83
CA THR A 92 6.43 5.93 -9.43
C THR A 92 6.85 5.87 -10.91
N GLN A 93 7.85 5.04 -11.22
CA GLN A 93 8.34 4.86 -12.59
C GLN A 93 7.27 4.26 -13.49
N VAL A 94 6.66 3.15 -13.08
CA VAL A 94 5.61 2.48 -13.86
C VAL A 94 4.46 3.43 -14.14
N LEU A 95 4.07 4.22 -13.14
CA LEU A 95 3.01 5.22 -13.28
C LEU A 95 3.40 6.34 -14.25
N TRP A 96 4.62 6.87 -14.13
CA TRP A 96 5.14 7.93 -14.98
C TRP A 96 5.24 7.50 -16.45
N GLU A 97 5.74 6.29 -16.72
CA GLU A 97 5.82 5.73 -18.07
C GLU A 97 4.43 5.54 -18.68
N ARG A 98 3.46 5.07 -17.90
CA ARG A 98 2.05 4.95 -18.34
C ARG A 98 1.44 6.31 -18.69
N ALA A 99 1.91 7.38 -18.04
CA ALA A 99 1.49 8.75 -18.33
C ALA A 99 2.15 9.35 -19.57
N GLY A 100 3.07 8.61 -20.20
CA GLY A 100 3.83 9.03 -21.39
C GLY A 100 5.16 9.70 -21.06
N GLY A 101 5.59 9.67 -19.79
CA GLY A 101 6.84 10.26 -19.34
C GLY A 101 8.06 9.39 -19.61
N LYS A 102 9.26 9.99 -19.63
CA LYS A 102 10.54 9.29 -19.82
C LYS A 102 11.22 9.04 -18.48
N LEU A 103 11.95 7.93 -18.36
CA LEU A 103 12.69 7.59 -17.14
C LEU A 103 13.76 8.64 -16.77
N SER A 104 14.35 9.29 -17.78
CA SER A 104 15.33 10.38 -17.57
C SER A 104 14.77 11.57 -16.80
N ASP A 105 13.43 11.67 -16.68
CA ASP A 105 12.79 12.74 -15.93
C ASP A 105 12.74 12.47 -14.42
N LEU A 106 13.03 11.25 -13.98
CA LEU A 106 12.86 10.80 -12.60
C LEU A 106 14.19 10.69 -11.86
N GLU A 107 14.23 11.21 -10.64
CA GLU A 107 15.39 11.08 -9.74
C GLU A 107 15.22 9.90 -8.78
N ASN A 108 15.98 8.82 -9.00
CA ASN A 108 15.89 7.60 -8.19
C ASN A 108 16.23 7.82 -6.70
N LYS A 109 17.30 8.55 -6.39
CA LYS A 109 17.79 8.72 -5.02
C LYS A 109 17.05 9.76 -4.17
N SER A 110 15.90 10.25 -4.64
CA SER A 110 15.12 11.27 -3.94
C SER A 110 14.10 10.64 -2.98
N ARG A 111 13.85 11.31 -1.84
CA ARG A 111 12.76 10.96 -0.92
C ARG A 111 11.41 11.06 -1.67
N PRO A 112 10.39 10.27 -1.30
CA PRO A 112 9.11 10.22 -2.04
C PRO A 112 8.48 11.61 -2.25
N TYR A 113 8.38 12.40 -1.20
CA TYR A 113 7.86 13.77 -1.28
C TYR A 113 8.67 14.65 -2.25
N THR A 114 10.01 14.64 -2.15
CA THR A 114 10.88 15.42 -3.05
C THR A 114 10.72 14.99 -4.50
N ARG A 115 10.60 13.68 -4.74
CA ARG A 115 10.35 13.10 -6.07
C ARG A 115 9.05 13.64 -6.65
N TRP A 116 7.96 13.50 -5.91
CA TRP A 116 6.64 13.94 -6.33
C TRP A 116 6.54 15.45 -6.48
N HIS A 117 7.24 16.23 -5.64
CA HIS A 117 7.35 17.68 -5.79
C HIS A 117 7.99 18.05 -7.14
N THR A 118 9.10 17.39 -7.50
CA THR A 118 9.77 17.63 -8.79
C THR A 118 8.92 17.20 -9.98
N ILE A 119 8.27 16.04 -9.90
CA ILE A 119 7.34 15.54 -10.93
C ILE A 119 6.17 16.52 -11.10
N TRP A 120 5.52 16.91 -9.99
CA TRP A 120 4.37 17.79 -10.00
C TRP A 120 4.71 19.18 -10.56
N LYS A 121 5.89 19.70 -10.22
CA LYS A 121 6.41 20.93 -10.81
C LYS A 121 6.62 20.80 -12.31
N LYS A 122 7.19 19.68 -12.79
CA LYS A 122 7.41 19.44 -14.23
C LYS A 122 6.10 19.38 -15.03
N VAL A 123 5.09 18.67 -14.54
CA VAL A 123 3.81 18.56 -15.25
C VAL A 123 3.08 19.90 -15.33
N ASN A 124 3.17 20.74 -14.30
CA ASN A 124 2.59 22.09 -14.31
C ASN A 124 3.36 23.08 -15.21
N GLN A 125 4.61 22.79 -15.55
CA GLN A 125 5.45 23.62 -16.44
C GLN A 125 5.32 23.25 -17.92
N GLY A 126 4.39 22.35 -18.27
CA GLY A 126 4.11 21.98 -19.67
C GLY A 126 5.01 20.86 -20.20
N SER A 127 5.34 19.87 -19.37
CA SER A 127 5.99 18.64 -19.84
C SER A 127 5.08 17.82 -20.77
N GLU A 128 5.65 16.79 -21.42
CA GLU A 128 4.88 15.82 -22.23
C GLU A 128 3.72 15.19 -21.43
N VAL A 129 3.92 14.98 -20.12
CA VAL A 129 2.86 14.55 -19.20
C VAL A 129 2.15 15.78 -18.63
N THR A 130 0.82 15.81 -18.76
CA THR A 130 -0.01 16.86 -18.16
C THR A 130 -0.52 16.44 -16.76
N PRO A 131 -0.83 17.39 -15.86
CA PRO A 131 -1.42 17.08 -14.55
C PRO A 131 -2.67 16.20 -14.69
N LYS A 132 -3.51 16.48 -15.69
CA LYS A 132 -4.71 15.72 -16.01
C LYS A 132 -4.41 14.28 -16.41
N ALA A 133 -3.47 14.05 -17.32
CA ALA A 133 -3.12 12.70 -17.78
C ALA A 133 -2.57 11.85 -16.62
N LEU A 134 -1.74 12.46 -15.76
CA LEU A 134 -1.20 11.82 -14.57
C LEU A 134 -2.31 11.42 -13.59
N LEU A 135 -3.21 12.35 -13.25
CA LEU A 135 -4.32 12.11 -12.33
C LEU A 135 -5.32 11.07 -12.87
N GLN A 136 -5.55 11.00 -14.18
CA GLN A 136 -6.43 9.99 -14.79
C GLN A 136 -5.90 8.57 -14.59
N ILE A 137 -4.58 8.39 -14.69
CA ILE A 137 -3.94 7.09 -14.47
C ILE A 137 -4.04 6.70 -13.00
N ILE A 138 -3.77 7.65 -12.11
CA ILE A 138 -3.90 7.44 -10.66
C ILE A 138 -5.35 7.08 -10.28
N GLN A 139 -6.34 7.75 -10.87
CA GLN A 139 -7.75 7.44 -10.68
C GLN A 139 -8.11 6.03 -11.14
N LYS A 140 -7.53 5.58 -12.26
CA LYS A 140 -7.74 4.22 -12.76
C LYS A 140 -7.19 3.17 -11.80
N ASP A 141 -6.05 3.45 -11.19
CA ASP A 141 -5.41 2.56 -10.21
C ASP A 141 -6.11 2.63 -8.84
N ASN A 142 -6.72 3.77 -8.50
CA ASN A 142 -7.39 4.03 -7.23
C ASN A 142 -8.81 4.58 -7.45
N PRO A 143 -9.77 3.77 -7.95
CA PRO A 143 -11.09 4.24 -8.36
C PRO A 143 -11.96 4.76 -7.20
N GLN A 144 -11.60 4.47 -5.95
CA GLN A 144 -12.32 4.93 -4.77
C GLN A 144 -11.79 6.25 -4.20
N CYS A 145 -10.61 6.72 -4.62
CA CYS A 145 -10.01 7.92 -4.06
C CYS A 145 -10.81 9.19 -4.43
N ILE A 146 -11.49 9.78 -3.45
CA ILE A 146 -12.36 10.95 -3.63
C ILE A 146 -11.52 12.20 -3.97
N ALA A 147 -10.37 12.39 -3.31
CA ALA A 147 -9.48 13.52 -3.56
C ALA A 147 -9.05 13.62 -5.05
N ILE A 148 -8.62 12.50 -5.64
CA ILE A 148 -8.22 12.44 -7.06
C ILE A 148 -9.43 12.72 -7.99
N LYS A 149 -10.63 12.23 -7.65
CA LYS A 149 -11.86 12.53 -8.39
C LYS A 149 -12.17 14.03 -8.37
N SER A 150 -12.04 14.69 -7.22
CA SER A 150 -12.28 16.13 -7.08
C SER A 150 -11.24 16.96 -7.84
N LEU A 151 -9.95 16.60 -7.74
CA LEU A 151 -8.88 17.26 -8.50
C LEU A 151 -9.10 17.15 -10.02
N LEU A 152 -9.50 15.98 -10.53
CA LEU A 152 -9.81 15.81 -11.94
C LEU A 152 -10.97 16.69 -12.42
N LYS A 153 -11.97 16.93 -11.57
CA LYS A 153 -13.06 17.87 -11.89
C LYS A 153 -12.56 19.31 -11.99
N ALA A 154 -11.64 19.72 -11.11
CA ALA A 154 -11.05 21.06 -11.15
C ALA A 154 -10.26 21.31 -12.46
N TYR A 155 -9.56 20.30 -12.97
CA TYR A 155 -8.87 20.36 -14.27
C TYR A 155 -9.78 20.16 -15.51
N HIS A 156 -11.09 20.01 -15.31
CA HIS A 156 -12.09 19.89 -16.37
C HIS A 156 -12.94 21.16 -16.57
N SER A 157 -12.82 22.15 -15.70
CA SER A 157 -13.42 23.49 -15.85
C SER A 157 -12.45 24.45 -16.52
#